data_AF-A0AAV2Q235-F1
#
_entry.id   AF-A0AAV2Q235-F1
#
_cell.length_a   1.000
_cell.length_b   1.000
_cell.length_c   1.000
_cell.angle_alpha   90.00
_cell.angle_beta   90.00
_cell.angle_gamma   90.00
#
_symmetry.space_group_name_H-M   'P 1'
#
loop_
_entity.id
_entity.type
_entity.pdbx_description
1 polymer ?
#
loop_
_entity_poly.entity_id
_entity_poly.type
_entity_poly.pdbx_seq_one_letter_code
_entity_poly.pdbx_strand_id
1 'polypeptide(L)'
;MNFSYHYTQIFNEDKSLAIIPSFKEFVEYIVDIPPHHMNPHWRPVFHHCGICLVNYSHIVLAETFIDDLRLIMRESGIDKEVDLSVMTLHSHKGKGNTSELLLENYATLRPSTLQKLINIYKNDFTVFGYDPTDFLRNLYSNDSVSFDVR
;
A
#
# COMPACT_ATOMS: atom_id res chain seq x y z
N MET A 1 25.68 1.98 -20.24
CA MET A 1 25.00 3.29 -20.08
C MET A 1 25.09 3.68 -18.62
N ASN A 2 25.93 4.67 -18.29
CA ASN A 2 26.11 5.16 -16.92
C ASN A 2 25.02 6.19 -16.62
N PHE A 3 24.09 5.85 -15.74
CA PHE A 3 23.24 6.86 -15.12
C PHE A 3 23.97 7.43 -13.90
N SER A 4 24.63 8.57 -14.10
CA SER A 4 25.15 9.39 -13.01
C SER A 4 23.99 10.19 -12.43
N TYR A 5 23.37 9.68 -11.37
CA TYR A 5 22.43 10.47 -10.59
C TYR A 5 23.23 11.44 -9.71
N HIS A 6 23.08 12.74 -9.95
CA HIS A 6 23.66 13.80 -9.12
C HIS A 6 22.94 13.84 -7.75
N TYR A 7 23.37 12.99 -6.82
CA TYR A 7 22.81 12.87 -5.46
C TYR A 7 22.76 14.18 -4.65
N THR A 8 23.57 15.18 -5.02
CA THR A 8 23.73 16.44 -4.28
C THR A 8 22.59 17.45 -4.45
N GLN A 9 21.65 17.26 -5.39
CA GLN A 9 20.49 18.16 -5.56
C GLN A 9 19.21 17.69 -4.86
N ILE A 10 19.22 16.48 -4.29
CA ILE A 10 18.00 15.82 -3.79
C ILE A 10 17.80 16.07 -2.30
N PHE A 11 18.80 16.55 -1.55
CA PHE A 11 18.72 16.74 -0.11
C PHE A 11 19.11 18.16 0.31
N ASN A 12 18.34 18.74 1.24
CA ASN A 12 18.69 19.93 1.99
C ASN A 12 19.83 19.62 2.98
N GLU A 13 20.46 20.66 3.56
CA GLU A 13 21.55 20.52 4.54
C GLU A 13 21.14 19.70 5.78
N ASP A 14 19.86 19.71 6.13
CA ASP A 14 19.27 18.94 7.22
C ASP A 14 18.94 17.47 6.86
N LYS A 15 19.34 17.02 5.66
CA LYS A 15 19.05 15.70 5.07
C LYS A 15 17.58 15.44 4.74
N SER A 16 16.72 16.45 4.80
CA SER A 16 15.39 16.37 4.20
C SER A 16 15.49 16.41 2.68
N LEU A 17 14.51 15.86 1.96
CA LEU A 17 14.52 15.88 0.49
C LEU A 17 14.28 17.32 -0.01
N ALA A 18 15.24 17.88 -0.75
CA ALA A 18 15.13 19.19 -1.42
C ALA A 18 14.11 19.18 -2.57
N ILE A 19 13.90 18.01 -3.18
CA ILE A 19 12.86 17.78 -4.20
C ILE A 19 12.09 16.54 -3.79
N ILE A 20 10.82 16.72 -3.40
CA ILE A 20 9.90 15.64 -3.09
C ILE A 20 9.01 15.44 -4.33
N PRO A 21 9.01 14.24 -4.95
CA PRO A 21 8.14 13.99 -6.10
C PRO A 21 6.67 14.08 -5.66
N SER A 22 5.83 14.60 -6.55
CA SER A 22 4.38 14.48 -6.39
C SER A 22 3.96 13.01 -6.45
N PHE A 23 2.77 12.70 -5.93
CA PHE A 23 2.20 11.36 -6.02
C PHE A 23 2.14 10.85 -7.47
N LYS A 24 1.75 11.72 -8.41
CA LYS A 24 1.71 11.39 -9.83
C LYS A 24 3.07 10.99 -10.36
N GLU A 25 4.10 11.80 -10.13
CA GLU A 25 5.47 11.52 -10.60
C GLU A 25 6.02 10.24 -9.99
N PHE A 26 5.74 10.00 -8.71
CA PHE A 26 6.11 8.76 -8.04
C PHE A 26 5.45 7.55 -8.71
N VAL A 27 4.13 7.58 -8.93
CA VAL A 27 3.42 6.47 -9.57
C VAL A 27 3.89 6.25 -11.01
N GLU A 28 4.08 7.31 -11.79
CA GLU A 28 4.60 7.20 -13.16
C GLU A 28 6.01 6.56 -13.19
N TYR A 29 6.84 6.84 -12.19
CA TYR A 29 8.12 6.15 -12.01
C TYR A 29 7.96 4.67 -11.61
N ILE A 30 7.06 4.36 -10.68
CA ILE A 30 6.84 2.98 -10.20
C ILE A 30 6.37 2.05 -11.33
N VAL A 31 5.42 2.49 -12.15
CA VAL A 31 4.80 1.61 -13.17
C VAL A 31 5.75 1.21 -14.31
N ASP A 32 6.90 1.87 -14.41
CA ASP A 32 7.92 1.57 -15.42
C ASP A 32 9.04 0.66 -14.88
N ILE A 33 8.98 0.26 -13.61
CA ILE A 33 9.96 -0.62 -12.97
C ILE A 33 9.38 -2.01 -12.77
N PRO A 34 10.07 -3.08 -13.21
CA PRO A 34 9.64 -4.44 -12.89
C PRO A 34 9.63 -4.70 -11.38
N PRO A 35 8.63 -5.42 -10.82
CA PRO A 35 8.50 -5.62 -9.36
C PRO A 35 9.76 -6.16 -8.66
N HIS A 36 10.54 -7.01 -9.31
CA HIS A 36 11.78 -7.56 -8.76
C HIS A 36 12.92 -6.53 -8.59
N HIS A 37 12.86 -5.42 -9.32
CA HIS A 37 13.79 -4.29 -9.21
C HIS A 37 13.25 -3.15 -8.33
N MET A 38 11.99 -3.21 -7.90
CA MET A 38 11.42 -2.20 -7.03
C MET A 38 12.10 -2.20 -5.67
N ASN A 39 12.20 -1.02 -5.06
CA ASN A 39 12.62 -0.89 -3.68
C ASN A 39 11.67 -1.70 -2.77
N PRO A 40 12.18 -2.42 -1.76
CA PRO A 40 11.35 -3.20 -0.84
C PRO A 40 10.19 -2.44 -0.19
N HIS A 41 10.31 -1.12 0.01
CA HIS A 41 9.27 -0.32 0.69
C HIS A 41 7.98 -0.14 -0.12
N TRP A 42 8.03 -0.30 -1.44
CA TRP A 42 6.85 -0.16 -2.31
C TRP A 42 6.73 -1.32 -3.31
N ARG A 43 7.55 -2.36 -3.17
CA ARG A 43 7.38 -3.60 -3.93
C ARG A 43 6.09 -4.29 -3.47
N PRO A 44 5.31 -4.92 -4.36
CA PRO A 44 4.17 -5.73 -3.94
C PRO A 44 4.60 -6.80 -2.93
N VAL A 45 3.81 -6.97 -1.88
CA VAL A 45 4.11 -7.88 -0.77
C VAL A 45 4.18 -9.32 -1.26
N PHE A 46 3.40 -9.68 -2.28
CA PHE A 46 3.45 -10.98 -2.95
C PHE A 46 4.87 -11.36 -3.45
N HIS A 47 5.71 -10.37 -3.73
CA HIS A 47 7.11 -10.58 -4.14
C HIS A 47 8.11 -10.61 -2.96
N HIS A 48 7.64 -10.59 -1.72
CA HIS A 48 8.47 -10.82 -0.55
C HIS A 48 8.60 -12.30 -0.22
N CYS A 49 9.72 -12.67 0.39
CA CYS A 49 10.00 -14.05 0.78
C CYS A 49 8.93 -14.55 1.76
N GLY A 50 8.39 -15.74 1.49
CA GLY A 50 7.51 -16.45 2.43
C GLY A 50 6.02 -16.44 2.08
N ILE A 51 5.52 -15.46 1.30
CA ILE A 51 4.07 -15.37 1.00
C ILE A 51 3.52 -16.64 0.34
N CYS A 52 4.25 -17.22 -0.62
CA CYS A 52 3.83 -18.46 -1.30
C CYS A 52 4.35 -19.75 -0.63
N LEU A 53 5.19 -19.64 0.40
CA LEU A 53 5.92 -20.78 0.97
C LEU A 53 5.47 -21.14 2.38
N VAL A 54 4.85 -20.20 3.09
CA VAL A 54 4.36 -20.38 4.45
C VAL A 54 2.84 -20.53 4.40
N ASN A 55 2.33 -21.55 5.08
CA ASN A 55 0.90 -21.71 5.27
C ASN A 55 0.46 -20.86 6.47
N TYR A 56 0.13 -19.59 6.22
CA TYR A 56 -0.30 -18.66 7.25
C TYR A 56 -1.67 -19.08 7.82
N SER A 57 -1.77 -19.16 9.15
CA SER A 57 -3.05 -19.41 9.82
C SER A 57 -3.98 -18.18 9.78
N HIS A 58 -3.40 -16.98 9.74
CA HIS A 58 -4.13 -15.71 9.73
C HIS A 58 -3.47 -14.70 8.81
N ILE A 59 -4.30 -13.87 8.18
CA ILE A 59 -3.93 -12.63 7.50
C ILE A 59 -4.66 -11.52 8.25
N VAL A 60 -3.93 -10.53 8.74
CA VAL A 60 -4.45 -9.45 9.61
C VAL A 60 -4.56 -8.18 8.79
N LEU A 61 -5.66 -7.44 8.94
CA LEU A 61 -5.89 -6.18 8.25
C LEU A 61 -5.72 -4.99 9.20
N ALA A 62 -5.32 -3.83 8.67
CA ALA A 62 -5.17 -2.63 9.49
C ALA A 62 -6.53 -2.15 10.03
N GLU A 63 -7.58 -2.35 9.25
CA GLU A 63 -8.96 -1.97 9.53
C GLU A 63 -9.57 -2.76 10.69
N THR A 64 -9.17 -4.04 10.82
CA THR A 64 -9.66 -4.98 11.85
C THR A 64 -8.57 -5.36 12.84
N PHE A 65 -7.42 -4.66 12.85
CA PHE A 65 -6.20 -5.05 13.55
C PHE A 65 -6.42 -5.47 15.00
N ILE A 66 -7.22 -4.70 15.75
CA ILE A 66 -7.47 -4.96 17.17
C ILE A 66 -8.32 -6.22 17.38
N ASP A 67 -9.28 -6.49 16.50
CA ASP A 67 -10.13 -7.67 16.60
C ASP A 67 -9.39 -8.93 16.13
N ASP A 68 -8.61 -8.82 15.06
CA ASP A 68 -7.74 -9.89 14.57
C ASP A 68 -6.70 -10.29 15.62
N LEU A 69 -6.09 -9.31 16.29
CA LEU A 69 -5.10 -9.59 17.34
C LEU A 69 -5.74 -10.27 18.55
N ARG A 70 -6.98 -9.90 18.93
CA ARG A 70 -7.73 -10.60 19.98
C ARG A 70 -8.03 -12.05 19.62
N LEU A 71 -8.39 -12.31 18.36
CA LEU A 71 -8.62 -13.66 17.86
C LEU A 71 -7.33 -14.50 18.00
N ILE A 72 -6.21 -13.99 17.49
CA ILE A 72 -4.91 -14.67 17.53
C ILE A 72 -4.49 -14.96 18.98
N MET A 73 -4.68 -14.01 19.90
CA MET A 73 -4.33 -14.22 21.31
C MET A 73 -5.17 -15.29 21.98
N ARG A 74 -6.47 -15.34 21.69
CA ARG A 74 -7.36 -16.39 22.22
C ARG A 74 -6.97 -17.77 21.69
N GLU A 75 -6.69 -17.88 20.39
CA GLU A 75 -6.29 -19.14 19.76
C GLU A 75 -4.92 -19.64 20.24
N SER A 76 -4.01 -18.73 20.57
CA SER A 76 -2.70 -19.07 21.15
C SER A 76 -2.72 -19.30 22.66
N GLY A 77 -3.81 -18.95 23.35
CA GLY A 77 -3.98 -19.12 24.80
C GLY A 77 -3.23 -18.09 25.66
N ILE A 78 -2.67 -17.04 25.06
CA ILE A 78 -1.90 -15.99 25.76
C ILE A 78 -2.76 -14.80 26.22
N ASP A 79 -4.04 -14.81 25.88
CA ASP A 79 -5.01 -13.75 26.23
C ASP A 79 -5.17 -13.53 27.74
N LYS A 80 -4.77 -14.51 28.57
CA LYS A 80 -4.76 -14.41 30.04
C LYS A 80 -3.50 -13.72 30.60
N GLU A 81 -2.46 -13.58 29.79
CA GLU A 81 -1.13 -13.09 30.22
C GLU A 81 -0.85 -11.66 29.74
N VAL A 82 -1.69 -11.11 28.87
CA VAL A 82 -1.49 -9.79 28.25
C VAL A 82 -2.64 -8.86 28.59
N ASP A 83 -2.32 -7.66 29.11
CA ASP A 83 -3.29 -6.58 29.20
C ASP A 83 -3.57 -6.02 27.80
N LEU A 84 -4.74 -6.34 27.25
CA LEU A 84 -5.17 -5.89 25.92
C LEU A 84 -5.28 -4.35 25.79
N SER A 85 -5.29 -3.61 26.90
CA SER A 85 -5.28 -2.14 26.88
C SER A 85 -4.03 -1.60 26.18
N VAL A 86 -2.90 -2.31 26.22
CA VAL A 86 -1.63 -1.92 25.59
C VAL A 86 -1.74 -1.78 24.08
N MET A 87 -2.64 -2.53 23.44
CA MET A 87 -2.87 -2.50 21.99
C MET A 87 -3.44 -1.16 21.51
N THR A 88 -3.99 -0.37 22.42
CA THR A 88 -4.63 0.92 22.13
C THR A 88 -3.78 2.12 22.58
N LEU A 89 -2.72 1.90 23.37
CA LEU A 89 -1.91 2.97 23.98
C LEU A 89 -1.21 3.88 22.97
N HIS A 90 -0.93 3.37 21.77
CA HIS A 90 -0.31 4.12 20.67
C HIS A 90 -1.18 4.13 19.40
N SER A 91 -2.50 3.94 19.54
CA SER A 91 -3.41 4.08 18.41
C SER A 91 -3.41 5.55 17.96
N HIS A 92 -2.65 5.83 16.90
CA HIS A 92 -2.71 7.12 16.23
C HIS A 92 -4.06 7.23 15.53
N LYS A 93 -5.00 7.98 16.13
CA LYS A 93 -6.16 8.48 15.40
C LYS A 93 -5.62 9.38 14.29
N GLY A 94 -5.55 8.86 13.07
CA GLY A 94 -5.09 9.61 11.89
C GLY A 94 -5.78 10.98 11.85
N LYS A 95 -5.01 12.06 11.68
CA LYS A 95 -5.51 13.43 11.72
C LYS A 95 -6.03 13.94 10.36
N GLY A 96 -6.63 13.08 9.54
CA GLY A 96 -7.08 13.47 8.19
C GLY A 96 -8.11 12.54 7.58
N ASN A 97 -8.72 13.01 6.50
CA ASN A 97 -9.66 12.24 5.68
C ASN A 97 -8.88 11.45 4.63
N THR A 98 -8.40 10.25 4.99
CA THR A 98 -7.62 9.39 4.09
C THR A 98 -8.34 9.14 2.77
N SER A 99 -9.67 9.00 2.80
CA SER A 99 -10.48 8.73 1.61
C SER A 99 -10.48 9.89 0.61
N GLU A 100 -10.55 11.13 1.09
CA GLU A 100 -10.47 12.32 0.24
C GLU A 100 -9.09 12.48 -0.38
N LEU A 101 -8.03 12.32 0.43
CA LEU A 101 -6.65 12.39 -0.07
C LEU A 101 -6.35 11.30 -1.11
N LEU A 102 -6.94 10.10 -0.95
CA LEU A 102 -6.84 9.03 -1.94
C LEU A 102 -7.48 9.46 -3.27
N LEU A 103 -8.71 9.98 -3.25
CA LEU A 103 -9.38 10.43 -4.47
C LEU A 103 -8.60 11.56 -5.15
N GLU A 104 -8.17 12.58 -4.39
CA GLU A 104 -7.39 13.71 -4.91
C GLU A 104 -6.11 13.25 -5.62
N ASN A 105 -5.35 12.35 -5.00
CA ASN A 105 -4.08 11.88 -5.56
C ASN A 105 -4.29 10.97 -6.78
N TYR A 106 -5.20 10.00 -6.70
CA TYR A 106 -5.44 9.06 -7.81
C TYR A 106 -6.14 9.73 -8.99
N ALA A 107 -6.91 10.80 -8.78
CA ALA A 107 -7.53 11.58 -9.86
C ALA A 107 -6.48 12.28 -10.75
N THR A 108 -5.25 12.46 -10.27
CA THR A 108 -4.14 13.02 -11.07
C THR A 108 -3.58 12.03 -12.10
N LEU A 109 -3.91 10.74 -11.99
CA LEU A 109 -3.36 9.68 -12.82
C LEU A 109 -4.18 9.49 -14.11
N ARG A 110 -3.48 9.17 -15.20
CA ARG A 110 -4.14 8.69 -16.42
C ARG A 110 -4.69 7.28 -16.17
N PRO A 111 -5.86 6.92 -16.74
CA PRO A 111 -6.42 5.57 -16.65
C PRO A 111 -5.41 4.46 -16.99
N SER A 112 -4.60 4.65 -18.04
CA SER A 112 -3.59 3.68 -18.44
C SER A 112 -2.46 3.50 -17.41
N THR A 113 -2.04 4.58 -16.74
CA THR A 113 -1.07 4.52 -15.64
C THR A 113 -1.67 3.76 -14.45
N LEU A 114 -2.91 4.07 -14.08
CA LEU A 114 -3.60 3.39 -12.99
C LEU A 114 -3.83 1.91 -13.28
N GLN A 115 -4.17 1.53 -14.51
CA GLN A 115 -4.29 0.13 -14.92
C GLN A 115 -2.96 -0.62 -14.76
N LYS A 116 -1.83 -0.02 -15.15
CA LYS A 116 -0.50 -0.61 -14.91
C LYS A 116 -0.24 -0.79 -13.41
N LEU A 117 -0.59 0.21 -12.60
CA LEU A 117 -0.43 0.14 -11.15
C LEU A 117 -1.27 -1.00 -10.55
N ILE A 118 -2.54 -1.12 -10.94
CA ILE A 118 -3.42 -2.24 -10.53
C ILE A 118 -2.78 -3.57 -10.90
N ASN A 119 -2.25 -3.71 -12.13
CA ASN A 119 -1.60 -4.94 -12.58
C ASN A 119 -0.37 -5.31 -11.75
N ILE A 120 0.37 -4.32 -11.23
CA ILE A 120 1.54 -4.54 -10.37
C ILE A 120 1.12 -5.11 -9.01
N TYR A 121 0.01 -4.62 -8.41
CA TYR A 121 -0.44 -5.02 -7.07
C TYR A 121 -1.60 -6.02 -7.05
N LYS A 122 -2.04 -6.54 -8.21
CA LYS A 122 -3.20 -7.45 -8.31
C LYS A 122 -3.13 -8.69 -7.42
N ASN A 123 -1.93 -9.26 -7.26
CA ASN A 123 -1.73 -10.42 -6.40
C ASN A 123 -1.88 -10.06 -4.93
N ASP A 124 -1.47 -8.84 -4.54
CA ASP A 124 -1.68 -8.35 -3.17
C ASP A 124 -3.18 -8.18 -2.91
N PHE A 125 -3.93 -7.58 -3.83
CA PHE A 125 -5.39 -7.49 -3.71
C PHE A 125 -6.03 -8.87 -3.51
N THR A 126 -5.57 -9.87 -4.26
CA THR A 126 -6.07 -11.25 -4.13
C THR A 126 -5.71 -11.88 -2.79
N VAL A 127 -4.44 -11.79 -2.36
CA VAL A 127 -3.97 -12.41 -1.11
C VAL A 127 -4.60 -11.76 0.12
N PHE A 128 -4.78 -10.45 0.11
CA PHE A 128 -5.36 -9.70 1.23
C PHE A 128 -6.88 -9.53 1.15
N GLY A 129 -7.52 -10.00 0.07
CA GLY A 129 -8.97 -9.94 -0.10
C GLY A 129 -9.53 -8.53 -0.35
N TYR A 130 -8.72 -7.61 -0.87
CA TYR A 130 -9.16 -6.26 -1.23
C TYR A 130 -9.79 -6.25 -2.63
N ASP A 131 -10.90 -5.52 -2.79
CA ASP A 131 -11.54 -5.25 -4.08
C ASP A 131 -11.50 -3.75 -4.39
N PRO A 132 -10.71 -3.29 -5.38
CA PRO A 132 -10.61 -1.87 -5.70
C PRO A 132 -11.81 -1.34 -6.53
N THR A 133 -12.77 -2.18 -6.91
CA THR A 133 -13.86 -1.82 -7.84
C THR A 133 -14.67 -0.62 -7.35
N ASP A 134 -15.05 -0.57 -6.07
CA ASP A 134 -15.83 0.53 -5.51
C ASP A 134 -15.05 1.85 -5.56
N PHE A 135 -13.76 1.80 -5.23
CA PHE A 135 -12.88 2.97 -5.32
C PHE A 135 -12.75 3.47 -6.77
N LEU A 136 -12.52 2.56 -7.72
CA LEU A 136 -12.36 2.90 -9.13
C LEU A 136 -13.64 3.47 -9.74
N ARG A 137 -14.81 2.94 -9.36
CA ARG A 137 -16.11 3.49 -9.77
C ARG A 137 -16.32 4.90 -9.25
N ASN A 138 -15.95 5.17 -8.01
CA ASN A 138 -16.04 6.51 -7.42
C ASN A 138 -15.04 7.49 -8.07
N LEU A 139 -13.88 6.99 -8.50
CA LEU A 139 -12.83 7.80 -9.13
C LEU A 139 -13.16 8.20 -10.57
N TYR A 140 -13.74 7.28 -11.35
CA TYR A 140 -14.12 7.50 -12.75
C TYR A 140 -15.63 7.29 -12.95
N SER A 141 -16.43 8.22 -12.41
CA SER A 141 -17.88 8.22 -12.57
C SER A 141 -18.29 8.17 -14.05
N ASN A 142 -19.20 7.25 -14.39
CA ASN A 142 -19.87 7.01 -15.70
C ASN A 142 -19.22 6.02 -16.68
N ASP A 143 -18.92 4.77 -16.28
CA ASP A 143 -18.65 3.61 -17.17
C ASP A 143 -17.68 3.86 -18.36
N SER A 144 -16.96 4.97 -18.36
CA SER A 144 -16.20 5.49 -19.49
C SER A 144 -14.81 4.88 -19.55
N VAL A 145 -14.41 4.28 -18.43
CA VAL A 145 -13.13 3.63 -18.23
C VAL A 145 -13.41 2.34 -17.46
N SER A 146 -13.14 1.20 -18.09
CA SER A 146 -13.13 -0.09 -17.43
C SER A 146 -11.70 -0.44 -17.00
N PHE A 147 -11.59 -1.00 -15.80
CA PHE A 147 -10.33 -1.53 -15.29
C PHE A 147 -10.41 -3.05 -15.20
N ASP A 148 -9.34 -3.71 -15.62
CA ASP A 148 -9.13 -5.12 -15.32
C ASP A 148 -8.53 -5.24 -13.92
N VAL A 149 -9.30 -5.81 -13.00
CA VAL A 149 -8.93 -5.95 -11.58
C VAL A 149 -8.66 -7.41 -11.18
N ARG A 150 -8.70 -8.36 -12.13
CA ARG A 150 -8.52 -9.81 -11.86
C ARG A 150 -7.46 -10.44 -12.78
#